data_AF-A0A4D6XIP5-F1
#
_entry.id   AF-A0A4D6XIP5-F1
#
_cell.length_a   1.000
_cell.length_b   1.000
_cell.length_c   1.000
_cell.angle_alpha   90.00
_cell.angle_beta   90.00
_cell.angle_gamma   90.00
#
_symmetry.space_group_name_H-M   'P 1'
#
loop_
_entity.id
_entity.type
_entity.pdbx_description
1 polymer ?
#
loop_
_entity_poly.entity_id
_entity_poly.type
_entity_poly.pdbx_seq_one_letter_code
_entity_poly.pdbx_strand_id
1 'polypeptide(L)'
;MKTIVPDPPHFYQIPDGSTLSNAIIERHVPLNHVVMNVTHYLMIAYNRCRYAVDSIEDEAMRESVENGLRAMQIAWAQADALLLALERKPSLH
;
A
#
# COMPACT_ATOMS: atom_id res chain seq x y z
N MET A 1 20.09 11.08 -4.82
CA MET A 1 18.80 10.43 -5.08
C MET A 1 17.70 11.35 -4.59
N LYS A 2 16.67 11.65 -5.40
CA LYS A 2 15.46 12.31 -4.89
C LYS A 2 14.76 11.31 -3.97
N THR A 3 14.57 11.68 -2.72
CA THR A 3 13.80 10.90 -1.77
C THR A 3 12.37 10.82 -2.32
N ILE A 4 11.93 9.62 -2.71
CA ILE A 4 10.51 9.39 -3.00
C ILE A 4 9.82 9.42 -1.65
N VAL A 5 9.16 10.53 -1.35
CA VAL A 5 8.38 10.67 -0.12
C VAL A 5 6.99 10.14 -0.45
N PRO A 6 6.46 9.15 0.30
CA PRO A 6 5.09 8.72 0.14
C PRO A 6 4.13 9.90 0.31
N ASP A 7 3.13 10.03 -0.57
CA ASP A 7 2.05 11.00 -0.39
C ASP A 7 1.38 10.83 0.99
N PRO A 8 0.93 11.90 1.65
CA PRO A 8 0.34 11.80 2.98
C PRO A 8 -0.92 10.92 2.98
N PRO A 9 -1.14 10.14 4.06
CA PRO A 9 -2.31 9.26 4.13
C PRO A 9 -3.60 10.09 4.24
N HIS A 10 -4.64 9.63 3.57
CA HIS A 10 -5.99 10.19 3.68
C HIS A 10 -6.72 9.61 4.89
N PHE A 11 -7.28 10.47 5.73
CA PHE A 11 -8.09 10.07 6.87
C PHE A 11 -9.56 10.37 6.60
N TYR A 12 -10.44 9.45 6.99
CA TYR A 12 -11.89 9.56 6.81
C TYR A 12 -12.62 9.47 8.14
N GLN A 13 -13.67 10.27 8.28
CA GLN A 13 -14.71 9.98 9.25
C GLN A 13 -15.66 8.97 8.61
N ILE A 14 -15.50 7.71 8.99
CA ILE A 14 -16.45 6.65 8.64
C ILE A 14 -17.63 6.77 9.62
N PRO A 15 -18.89 6.70 9.16
CA PRO A 15 -20.05 6.71 10.05
C PRO A 15 -19.92 5.65 11.15
N ASP A 16 -20.32 5.98 12.38
CA ASP A 16 -20.24 5.05 13.50
C ASP A 16 -20.99 3.74 13.20
N GLY A 17 -20.30 2.61 13.39
CA GLY A 17 -20.83 1.28 13.07
C GLY A 17 -20.69 0.84 11.61
N SER A 18 -20.18 1.68 10.71
CA SER A 18 -19.88 1.30 9.33
C SER A 18 -18.45 0.75 9.18
N THR A 19 -18.28 -0.22 8.28
CA THR A 19 -16.96 -0.72 7.87
C THR A 19 -16.39 0.17 6.76
N LEU A 20 -15.06 0.11 6.57
CA LEU A 20 -14.41 0.76 5.42
C LEU A 20 -14.96 0.23 4.08
N SER A 21 -15.26 -1.07 4.00
CA SER A 21 -15.84 -1.66 2.78
C SER A 21 -17.20 -1.06 2.44
N ASN A 22 -18.09 -0.89 3.43
CA ASN A 22 -19.40 -0.28 3.22
C ASN A 22 -19.26 1.20 2.85
N ALA A 23 -18.34 1.92 3.51
CA ALA A 23 -18.08 3.32 3.19
C ALA A 23 -17.55 3.53 1.76
N ILE A 24 -16.81 2.57 1.20
CA ILE A 24 -16.40 2.59 -0.21
C ILE A 24 -17.61 2.35 -1.13
N ILE A 25 -18.42 1.33 -0.85
CA ILE A 25 -19.62 0.97 -1.65
C ILE A 25 -20.62 2.13 -1.69
N GLU A 26 -20.86 2.76 -0.54
CA GLU A 26 -21.77 3.90 -0.38
C GLU A 26 -21.15 5.23 -0.84
N ARG A 27 -19.92 5.21 -1.37
CA ARG A 27 -19.17 6.36 -1.90
C ARG A 27 -18.86 7.45 -0.87
N HIS A 28 -18.90 7.12 0.42
CA HIS A 28 -18.39 7.98 1.49
C HIS A 28 -16.86 8.06 1.48
N VAL A 29 -16.19 7.02 0.99
CA VAL A 29 -14.73 6.95 0.86
C VAL A 29 -14.35 6.67 -0.59
N PRO A 30 -13.58 7.57 -1.25
CA PRO A 30 -13.08 7.33 -2.59
C PRO A 30 -12.11 6.13 -2.63
N LEU A 31 -12.34 5.17 -3.54
CA LEU A 31 -11.50 3.98 -3.66
C LEU A 31 -10.04 4.34 -4.01
N ASN A 32 -9.82 5.39 -4.81
CA ASN A 32 -8.47 5.85 -5.18
C ASN A 32 -7.63 6.22 -3.96
N HIS A 33 -8.21 6.92 -2.99
CA HIS A 33 -7.49 7.29 -1.78
C HIS A 33 -7.24 6.09 -0.85
N VAL A 34 -8.11 5.07 -0.86
CA VAL A 34 -7.84 3.81 -0.14
C VAL A 34 -6.63 3.13 -0.73
N VAL A 35 -6.49 3.10 -2.06
CA VAL A 35 -5.29 2.57 -2.71
C VAL A 35 -4.06 3.42 -2.39
N MET A 36 -4.17 4.75 -2.35
CA MET A 36 -3.07 5.61 -1.90
C MET A 36 -2.62 5.29 -0.47
N ASN A 37 -3.56 5.04 0.46
CA ASN A 37 -3.22 4.64 1.83
C ASN A 37 -2.51 3.28 1.88
N VAL A 38 -2.96 2.29 1.10
CA VAL A 38 -2.28 0.98 1.00
C VAL A 38 -0.83 1.18 0.54
N THR A 39 -0.63 1.95 -0.53
CA THR A 39 0.69 2.29 -1.05
C THR A 39 1.56 3.00 0.00
N HIS A 40 1.01 4.00 0.69
CA HIS A 40 1.71 4.76 1.74
C HIS A 40 2.26 3.85 2.84
N TYR A 41 1.38 3.03 3.46
CA TYR A 41 1.78 2.20 4.58
C TYR A 41 2.68 1.03 4.16
N LEU A 42 2.49 0.46 2.97
CA LEU A 42 3.41 -0.53 2.41
C LEU A 42 4.81 0.06 2.18
N MET A 43 4.92 1.29 1.71
CA MET A 43 6.21 1.96 1.52
C MET A 43 6.95 2.17 2.85
N ILE A 44 6.23 2.56 3.91
CA ILE A 44 6.80 2.67 5.26
C ILE A 44 7.29 1.31 5.74
N ALA A 45 6.46 0.27 5.63
CA ALA A 45 6.81 -1.08 6.05
C ALA A 45 8.03 -1.61 5.28
N TYR A 46 8.04 -1.46 3.96
CA TYR A 46 9.14 -1.85 3.09
C TYR A 46 10.45 -1.18 3.52
N ASN A 47 10.46 0.15 3.70
CA ASN A 47 11.66 0.88 4.09
C ASN A 47 12.19 0.41 5.45
N ARG A 48 11.32 0.23 6.44
CA ARG A 48 11.70 -0.27 7.77
C ARG A 48 12.29 -1.68 7.68
N CYS A 49 11.64 -2.59 6.97
CA CYS A 49 12.13 -3.94 6.78
C CYS A 49 13.45 -3.96 6.00
N ARG A 50 13.61 -3.10 4.97
CA ARG A 50 14.84 -3.01 4.19
C ARG A 50 16.05 -2.56 5.03
N TYR A 51 15.86 -1.63 5.96
CA TYR A 51 16.89 -1.25 6.92
C TYR A 51 17.20 -2.38 7.91
N ALA A 52 16.19 -3.14 8.32
CA ALA A 52 16.39 -4.27 9.22
C ALA A 52 17.16 -5.43 8.56
N VAL A 53 16.99 -5.66 7.26
CA VAL A 53 17.71 -6.70 6.50
C VAL A 53 19.23 -6.58 6.66
N ASP A 54 19.77 -5.35 6.63
CA ASP A 54 21.21 -5.12 6.74
C ASP A 54 21.78 -5.51 8.12
N SER A 55 20.92 -5.71 9.13
CA SER A 55 21.30 -6.15 10.48
C SER A 55 21.16 -7.66 10.71
N ILE A 56 20.66 -8.42 9.74
CA ILE A 56 20.46 -9.86 9.86
C ILE A 56 21.78 -10.57 9.51
N GLU A 57 22.37 -11.29 10.47
CA GLU A 57 23.60 -12.08 10.25
C GLU A 57 23.32 -13.43 9.57
N ASP A 58 22.19 -14.06 9.90
CA ASP A 58 21.77 -15.34 9.31
C ASP A 58 21.38 -15.16 7.83
N GLU A 59 22.15 -15.77 6.93
CA GLU A 59 21.96 -15.64 5.49
C GLU A 59 20.61 -16.17 5.01
N ALA A 60 20.15 -17.31 5.55
CA ALA A 60 18.88 -17.91 5.16
C ALA A 60 17.70 -17.04 5.61
N MET A 61 17.80 -16.45 6.81
CA MET A 61 16.83 -15.49 7.30
C MET A 61 16.86 -14.20 6.47
N ARG A 62 18.04 -13.71 6.10
CA ARG A 62 18.18 -12.53 5.24
C ARG A 62 17.52 -12.75 3.89
N GLU A 63 17.83 -13.86 3.22
CA GLU A 63 17.23 -14.23 1.93
C GLU A 63 15.70 -14.37 2.04
N SER A 64 15.19 -14.98 3.11
CA SER A 64 13.76 -15.10 3.36
C SER A 64 13.07 -13.73 3.45
N VAL A 65 13.67 -12.78 4.19
CA VAL A 65 13.13 -11.43 4.32
C VAL A 65 13.24 -10.65 3.00
N GLU A 66 14.34 -10.78 2.26
CA GLU A 66 14.50 -10.16 0.94
C GLU A 66 13.43 -10.65 -0.06
N ASN A 67 13.12 -11.95 -0.04
CA ASN A 67 12.04 -12.52 -0.84
C ASN A 67 10.67 -11.96 -0.43
N GLY A 68 10.41 -11.80 0.87
CA GLY A 68 9.21 -11.14 1.37
C GLY A 68 9.09 -9.68 0.93
N LEU A 69 10.20 -8.93 1.01
CA LEU A 69 10.29 -7.54 0.52
C LEU A 69 10.00 -7.45 -0.97
N ARG A 70 10.52 -8.38 -1.78
CA ARG A 70 10.23 -8.45 -3.21
C ARG A 70 8.75 -8.73 -3.48
N ALA A 71 8.12 -9.64 -2.73
CA ALA A 71 6.69 -9.89 -2.83
C ALA A 71 5.86 -8.64 -2.51
N MET A 72 6.25 -7.86 -1.49
CA MET A 72 5.60 -6.58 -1.17
C MET A 72 5.71 -5.55 -2.31
N GLN A 73 6.88 -5.43 -2.96
CA GLN A 73 7.04 -4.54 -4.11
C GLN A 73 6.12 -4.94 -5.27
N ILE A 74 5.98 -6.24 -5.54
CA ILE A 74 5.06 -6.74 -6.56
C ILE A 74 3.62 -6.40 -6.18
N ALA A 75 3.21 -6.63 -4.94
CA ALA A 75 1.86 -6.31 -4.46
C ALA A 75 1.53 -4.82 -4.62
N TRP A 76 2.48 -3.93 -4.31
CA TRP A 76 2.32 -2.50 -4.56
C TRP A 76 2.15 -2.21 -6.06
N ALA A 77 3.03 -2.73 -6.92
CA ALA A 77 2.89 -2.53 -8.37
C ALA A 77 1.53 -3.01 -8.92
N GLN A 78 0.97 -4.09 -8.37
CA GLN A 78 -0.38 -4.54 -8.70
C GLN A 78 -1.47 -3.56 -8.23
N ALA A 79 -1.36 -3.03 -7.00
CA ALA A 79 -2.31 -2.04 -6.48
C ALA A 79 -2.29 -0.74 -7.29
N ASP A 80 -1.10 -0.25 -7.67
CA ASP A 80 -0.94 0.92 -8.53
C ASP A 80 -1.53 0.70 -9.93
N ALA A 81 -1.26 -0.47 -10.53
CA ALA A 81 -1.85 -0.84 -11.82
C ALA A 81 -3.39 -0.91 -11.77
N LEU A 82 -3.95 -1.46 -10.68
CA LEU A 82 -5.39 -1.51 -10.45
C LEU A 82 -5.98 -0.10 -10.32
N LEU A 83 -5.35 0.78 -9.54
CA LEU A 83 -5.75 2.18 -9.41
C LEU A 83 -5.81 2.88 -10.77
N LEU A 84 -4.72 2.80 -11.54
CA LEU A 84 -4.64 3.42 -12.87
C LEU A 84 -5.69 2.86 -13.84
N ALA A 85 -6.00 1.57 -13.77
CA ALA A 85 -7.05 0.95 -14.59
C ALA A 85 -8.44 1.49 -14.23
N LEU A 86 -8.71 1.63 -12.93
CA LEU A 86 -9.96 2.17 -12.39
C LEU A 86 -10.14 3.66 -12.73
N GLU A 87 -9.07 4.47 -12.63
CA GLU A 87 -9.09 5.88 -13.03
C GLU A 87 -9.36 6.06 -14.53
N ARG A 88 -8.74 5.21 -15.37
CA ARG A 88 -8.93 5.25 -16.83
C ARG A 88 -10.30 4.73 -17.26
N LYS A 89 -10.91 3.85 -16.46
CA LYS A 89 -12.21 3.25 -16.76
C LYS A 89 -13.06 3.16 -15.49
N PRO A 90 -13.73 4.26 -15.10
CA PRO A 90 -14.53 4.33 -13.87
C PRO A 90 -15.67 3.30 -13.80
N SER A 91 -16.10 2.74 -14.94
CA SER A 91 -17.11 1.69 -14.99
C SER A 91 -16.64 0.32 -14.46
N LEU A 92 -15.38 0.20 -14.05
CA LEU A 92 -14.82 -0.98 -13.39
C LEU A 92 -14.99 -0.94 -11.86
N HIS A 93 -15.51 0.17 -11.32
CA HIS A 93 -15.91 0.30 -9.91
C HIS A 93 -17.33 -0.17 -9.65
#